data_AF-A0A5J4PX64-F1
#
_entry.id   AF-A0A5J4PX64-F1
#
_cell.length_a   1.000
_cell.length_b   1.000
_cell.length_c   1.000
_cell.angle_alpha   90.00
_cell.angle_beta   90.00
_cell.angle_gamma   90.00
#
_symmetry.space_group_name_H-M   'P 1'
#
loop_
_entity.id
_entity.type
_entity.pdbx_description
1 polymer ?
#
loop_
_entity_poly.entity_id
_entity_poly.type
_entity_poly.pdbx_seq_one_letter_code
_entity_poly.pdbx_strand_id
1 'polypeptide(L)'
;QIFWYTLEGRNPETGKPAGGWDPDELRTIQDFYVKYTLSSAEGVAETASIGGFVKEYQVEINPNAMRAFNVSIMDIMNAVQKSNLDIGAETIEINKAEYLIRGLGYIKNVSDLEEAVVTVRNSVPVKIKDVAFVNLGPATRRGGLDKEGVEAVGGVVVARYGSNPMQVIDNVKEKIKETEAGMPQKTLPDGTVSKITVVPFYDRSGLIQETIGTLETALSHEVLICIIVVIVLVFNLRASVVISAILPIAVLSTFIIMRHTGVEANIVALSGIAIAIGVMVDVGVVFVENIIRHLEEEERNKGIPKGKAFISLIYKSVSEVSGAISTAMLTTIISFLPVFAMEAQEGKLFKPLAYTKTFALISAFLLGIALLPTLTYYVFSLKIPLKRIHKAINRKALNYVSIGLVLLIATYYLTTEWLPMGTQKGLPVNLIFVIVCIAGILALLWTLVIYYERILRWCLANRWKFMLVP
;
A
#
# COMPACT_ATOMS: atom_id res chain seq x y z
N GLN A 1 -0.45 11.98 7.27
CA GLN A 1 0.59 11.54 8.22
C GLN A 1 0.89 10.09 7.93
N ILE A 2 2.16 9.73 7.76
CA ILE A 2 2.56 8.38 7.33
C ILE A 2 3.62 7.75 8.23
N PHE A 3 4.34 8.58 8.98
CA PHE A 3 5.48 8.18 9.78
C PHE A 3 5.60 9.12 10.98
N TRP A 4 5.67 8.57 12.20
CA TRP A 4 5.92 9.34 13.43
C TRP A 4 7.11 8.74 14.15
N TYR A 5 7.95 9.61 14.69
CA TYR A 5 9.19 9.22 15.33
C TYR A 5 9.50 10.10 16.54
N THR A 6 10.32 9.57 17.44
CA THR A 6 10.98 10.29 18.53
C THR A 6 12.47 10.43 18.24
N LEU A 7 13.08 11.47 18.80
CA LEU A 7 14.53 11.60 18.89
C LEU A 7 14.98 11.07 20.25
N GLU A 8 15.83 10.06 20.23
CA GLU A 8 16.31 9.39 21.44
C GLU A 8 17.83 9.33 21.44
N GLY A 9 18.45 9.65 22.59
CA GLY A 9 19.86 9.40 22.82
C GLY A 9 20.11 7.91 23.04
N ARG A 10 20.81 7.27 22.10
CA ARG A 10 21.11 5.83 22.13
C ARG A 10 22.61 5.59 21.99
N ASN A 11 23.08 4.51 22.58
CA ASN A 11 24.47 4.11 22.42
C ASN A 11 24.71 3.58 20.99
N PRO A 12 25.70 4.11 20.24
CA PRO A 12 25.92 3.75 18.84
C PRO A 12 26.41 2.30 18.65
N GLU A 13 27.07 1.71 19.64
CA GLU A 13 27.60 0.33 19.57
C GLU A 13 26.53 -0.70 19.96
N THR A 14 25.75 -0.41 21.01
CA THR A 14 24.78 -1.37 21.56
C THR A 14 23.34 -1.11 21.13
N GLY A 15 23.05 0.06 20.56
CA GLY A 15 21.70 0.49 20.18
C GLY A 15 20.74 0.69 21.35
N LYS A 16 21.20 0.61 22.61
CA LYS A 16 20.35 0.76 23.80
C LYS A 16 20.10 2.25 24.14
N PRO A 17 18.96 2.60 24.77
CA PRO A 17 18.74 3.94 25.28
C PRO A 17 19.83 4.35 26.27
N ALA A 18 20.47 5.50 26.02
CA ALA A 18 21.52 6.07 26.87
C ALA A 18 21.05 7.37 27.54
N GLY A 19 20.09 8.10 26.94
CA GLY A 19 19.59 9.37 27.49
C GLY A 19 20.62 10.50 27.39
N GLY A 20 20.60 11.45 28.33
CA GLY A 20 21.60 12.53 28.40
C GLY A 20 21.33 13.76 27.54
N TRP A 21 20.09 13.92 27.06
CA TRP A 21 19.68 15.05 26.24
C TRP A 21 18.43 15.67 26.85
N ASP A 22 18.47 16.98 27.05
CA ASP A 22 17.33 17.71 27.58
C ASP A 22 16.28 17.95 26.48
N PRO A 23 14.98 18.08 26.82
CA PRO A 23 13.92 18.24 25.82
C PRO A 23 14.08 19.47 24.94
N ASP A 24 14.72 20.54 25.42
CA ASP A 24 15.06 21.73 24.65
C ASP A 24 16.18 21.49 23.63
N GLU A 25 17.16 20.66 23.97
CA GLU A 25 18.22 20.26 23.05
C GLU A 25 17.67 19.39 21.92
N LEU A 26 16.87 18.38 22.28
CA LEU A 26 16.20 17.52 21.30
C LEU A 26 15.28 18.33 20.40
N ARG A 27 14.56 19.32 20.96
CA ARG A 27 13.69 20.21 20.18
C ARG A 27 14.47 21.08 19.21
N THR A 28 15.60 21.62 19.64
CA THR A 28 16.50 22.40 18.79
C THR A 28 16.99 21.56 17.60
N ILE A 29 17.41 20.31 17.86
CA ILE A 29 17.91 19.40 16.83
C ILE A 29 16.78 18.98 15.88
N GLN A 30 15.59 18.72 16.41
CA GLN A 30 14.40 18.46 15.61
C GLN A 30 14.08 19.62 14.68
N ASP A 31 14.00 20.85 15.18
CA ASP A 31 13.55 22.01 14.40
C ASP A 31 14.58 22.51 13.38
N PHE A 32 15.88 22.47 13.72
CA PHE A 32 16.94 23.06 12.89
C PHE A 32 17.77 22.06 12.09
N TYR A 33 17.63 20.76 12.35
CA TYR A 33 18.36 19.73 11.62
C TYR A 33 17.43 18.68 11.03
N VAL A 34 16.77 17.87 11.88
CA VAL A 34 15.98 16.72 11.42
C VAL A 34 14.81 17.14 10.53
N LYS A 35 14.07 18.18 10.93
CA LYS A 35 12.94 18.71 10.17
C LYS A 35 13.31 19.08 8.74
N TYR A 36 14.41 19.82 8.54
CA TYR A 36 14.84 20.24 7.22
C TYR A 36 15.26 19.06 6.37
N THR A 37 16.02 18.13 6.96
CA THR A 37 16.49 16.96 6.23
C THR A 37 15.34 16.06 5.82
N LEU A 38 14.42 15.72 6.72
CA LEU A 38 13.26 14.87 6.37
C LEU A 38 12.26 15.56 5.45
N SER A 39 12.10 16.88 5.55
CA SER A 39 11.23 17.64 4.63
C SER A 39 11.81 17.72 3.21
N SER A 40 13.13 17.47 3.05
CA SER A 40 13.77 17.38 1.73
C SER A 40 13.52 16.05 1.02
N ALA A 41 12.96 15.03 1.70
CA ALA A 41 12.66 13.74 1.10
C ALA A 41 11.53 13.88 0.06
N GLU A 42 11.67 13.21 -1.08
CA GLU A 42 10.71 13.32 -2.18
C GLU A 42 9.34 12.79 -1.76
N GLY A 43 8.30 13.57 -2.07
CA GLY A 43 6.91 13.26 -1.72
C GLY A 43 6.50 13.66 -0.30
N VAL A 44 7.40 14.19 0.52
CA VAL A 44 7.03 14.83 1.80
C VAL A 44 6.42 16.21 1.54
N ALA A 45 5.34 16.53 2.26
CA ALA A 45 4.75 17.86 2.30
C ALA A 45 5.25 18.66 3.50
N GLU A 46 5.31 18.03 4.66
CA GLU A 46 5.74 18.67 5.90
C GLU A 46 6.32 17.64 6.88
N THR A 47 7.37 18.04 7.58
CA THR A 47 7.79 17.41 8.84
C THR A 47 7.45 18.35 9.99
N ALA A 48 6.42 18.03 10.75
CA ALA A 48 5.94 18.85 11.85
C ALA A 48 6.56 18.38 13.17
N SER A 49 7.17 19.30 13.92
CA SER A 49 7.80 18.99 15.20
C SER A 49 6.79 18.96 16.35
N ILE A 50 6.89 17.97 17.22
CA ILE A 50 5.98 17.77 18.35
C ILE A 50 6.76 17.41 19.63
N GLY A 51 6.29 17.92 20.78
CA GLY A 51 6.98 17.78 22.06
C GLY A 51 8.19 18.70 22.22
N GLY A 52 8.84 18.62 23.39
CA GLY A 52 10.03 19.40 23.74
C GLY A 52 9.80 20.89 23.97
N PHE A 53 10.88 21.62 24.29
CA PHE A 53 10.82 23.05 24.61
C PHE A 53 11.56 23.87 23.58
N VAL A 54 10.90 24.88 23.02
CA VAL A 54 11.58 25.86 22.19
C VAL A 54 12.35 26.79 23.13
N LYS A 55 13.66 26.93 22.89
CA LYS A 55 14.52 27.84 23.66
C LYS A 55 14.09 29.28 23.41
N GLU A 56 13.87 30.01 24.50
CA GLU A 56 13.47 31.42 24.47
C GLU A 56 14.35 32.22 25.41
N TYR A 57 14.87 33.35 24.93
CA TYR A 57 15.53 34.33 25.78
C TYR A 57 14.46 35.13 26.50
N GLN A 58 14.38 34.98 27.82
CA GLN A 58 13.36 35.59 28.66
C GLN A 58 13.99 36.76 29.42
N VAL A 59 13.40 37.95 29.26
CA VAL A 59 13.79 39.16 29.98
C VAL A 59 12.76 39.39 31.07
N GLU A 60 13.06 38.89 32.26
CA GLU A 60 12.22 38.99 33.45
C GLU A 60 12.42 40.35 34.12
N ILE A 61 11.47 41.25 33.91
CA ILE A 61 11.58 42.64 34.32
C ILE A 61 11.44 42.77 35.85
N ASN A 62 12.30 43.57 36.50
CA ASN A 62 12.21 43.87 37.93
C ASN A 62 11.52 45.24 38.19
N PRO A 63 10.26 45.27 38.66
CA PRO A 63 9.51 46.52 38.82
C PRO A 63 10.11 47.49 39.85
N ASN A 64 10.86 46.99 40.83
CA ASN A 64 11.50 47.84 41.85
C ASN A 64 12.73 48.55 41.26
N ALA A 65 13.56 47.81 40.53
CA ALA A 65 14.74 48.37 39.87
C ALA A 65 14.33 49.39 38.79
N MET A 66 13.31 49.08 37.99
CA MET A 66 12.75 50.03 37.01
C MET A 66 12.30 51.34 37.64
N ARG A 67 11.62 51.28 38.80
CA ARG A 67 11.21 52.49 39.53
C ARG A 67 12.41 53.29 40.04
N ALA A 68 13.43 52.62 40.58
CA ALA A 68 14.65 53.27 41.06
C ALA A 68 15.43 53.97 39.93
N PHE A 69 15.53 53.33 38.77
CA PHE A 69 16.16 53.91 37.59
C PHE A 69 15.20 54.78 36.76
N ASN A 70 13.93 54.91 37.13
CA ASN A 70 12.87 55.61 36.39
C ASN A 70 12.89 55.26 34.89
N VAL A 71 12.75 53.97 34.60
CA VAL A 71 12.74 53.35 33.26
C VAL A 71 11.37 52.70 33.04
N SER A 72 10.80 52.82 31.86
CA SER A 72 9.52 52.19 31.49
C SER A 72 9.71 50.83 30.80
N ILE A 73 8.63 50.04 30.71
CA ILE A 73 8.66 48.75 29.98
C ILE A 73 8.98 48.99 28.50
N MET A 74 8.45 50.07 27.94
CA MET A 74 8.69 50.45 26.54
C MET A 74 10.18 50.75 26.29
N ASP A 75 10.88 51.36 27.25
CA ASP A 75 12.32 51.62 27.13
C ASP A 75 13.12 50.32 27.05
N ILE A 76 12.78 49.34 27.89
CA ILE A 76 13.41 48.01 27.88
C ILE A 76 13.12 47.30 26.54
N MET A 77 11.86 47.29 26.10
CA MET A 77 11.48 46.68 24.81
C MET A 77 12.23 47.31 23.63
N ASN A 78 12.35 48.65 23.63
CA ASN A 78 13.09 49.38 22.60
C ASN A 78 14.58 49.06 22.63
N ALA A 79 15.18 48.89 23.82
CA ALA A 79 16.56 48.50 23.97
C ALA A 79 16.82 47.11 23.37
N VAL A 80 16.00 46.12 23.74
CA VAL A 80 16.08 44.74 23.19
C VAL A 80 15.98 44.75 21.66
N GLN A 81 15.02 45.49 21.09
CA GLN A 81 14.83 45.57 19.64
C GLN A 81 16.02 46.21 18.91
N LYS A 82 16.64 47.24 19.49
CA LYS A 82 17.79 47.95 18.90
C LYS A 82 19.11 47.21 19.08
N SER A 83 19.20 46.28 20.03
CA SER A 83 20.42 45.55 20.37
C SER A 83 20.64 44.26 19.59
N ASN A 84 19.74 43.89 18.67
CA ASN A 84 19.84 42.64 17.91
C ASN A 84 19.78 42.89 16.38
N LEU A 85 20.73 43.67 15.87
CA LEU A 85 20.75 44.11 14.46
C LEU A 85 22.18 44.14 13.90
N ASP A 86 22.42 43.45 12.79
CA ASP A 86 23.61 43.63 11.94
C ASP A 86 23.36 44.77 10.95
N ILE A 87 24.39 45.60 10.68
CA ILE A 87 24.31 46.73 9.74
C ILE A 87 25.41 46.59 8.67
N GLY A 88 25.06 46.77 7.41
CA GLY A 88 26.03 46.87 6.31
C GLY A 88 26.49 48.32 6.12
N ALA A 89 27.80 48.54 5.97
CA ALA A 89 28.39 49.87 5.80
C ALA A 89 29.14 49.99 4.46
N GLU A 90 28.53 49.45 3.40
CA GLU A 90 29.06 49.42 2.03
C GLU A 90 30.46 48.80 1.92
N THR A 91 31.22 49.21 0.92
CA THR A 91 32.55 48.68 0.62
C THR A 91 33.59 49.79 0.63
N ILE A 92 34.83 49.45 0.95
CA ILE A 92 35.98 50.32 0.80
C ILE A 92 37.00 49.66 -0.12
N GLU A 93 37.49 50.39 -1.10
CA GLU A 93 38.54 49.91 -1.98
C GLU A 93 39.92 50.21 -1.39
N ILE A 94 40.73 49.16 -1.19
CA ILE A 94 42.13 49.28 -0.77
C ILE A 94 42.97 48.40 -1.68
N ASN A 95 43.96 48.99 -2.37
CA ASN A 95 44.86 48.28 -3.29
C ASN A 95 44.14 47.51 -4.42
N LYS A 96 43.10 48.11 -5.03
CA LYS A 96 42.28 47.47 -6.08
C LYS A 96 41.54 46.20 -5.61
N ALA A 97 41.39 46.02 -4.30
CA ALA A 97 40.54 45.02 -3.70
C ALA A 97 39.41 45.71 -2.94
N GLU A 98 38.19 45.21 -3.12
CA GLU A 98 37.00 45.72 -2.47
C GLU A 98 36.77 44.99 -1.14
N TYR A 99 36.74 45.74 -0.03
CA TYR A 99 36.50 45.23 1.30
C TYR A 99 35.10 45.57 1.77
N LEU A 100 34.31 44.56 2.11
CA LEU A 100 32.96 44.72 2.67
C LEU A 100 33.05 45.15 4.13
N ILE A 101 32.44 46.28 4.49
CA ILE A 101 32.35 46.75 5.87
C ILE A 101 31.04 46.26 6.48
N ARG A 102 31.14 45.55 7.61
CA ARG A 102 30.00 45.03 8.36
C ARG A 102 30.07 45.43 9.83
N GLY A 103 28.99 46.01 10.34
CA GLY A 103 28.73 46.15 11.77
C GLY A 103 28.04 44.89 12.29
N LEU A 104 28.67 44.22 13.26
CA LEU A 104 28.15 43.03 13.92
C LEU A 104 27.35 43.44 15.15
N GLY A 105 26.10 43.00 15.27
CA GLY A 105 25.21 43.35 16.38
C GLY A 105 24.17 42.28 16.73
N TYR A 106 24.28 41.06 16.19
CA TYR A 106 23.45 39.93 16.64
C TYR A 106 23.80 39.47 18.06
N ILE A 107 22.76 39.25 18.86
CA ILE A 107 22.83 38.62 20.18
C ILE A 107 23.14 37.13 20.00
N LYS A 108 24.19 36.64 20.64
CA LYS A 108 24.59 35.23 20.59
C LYS A 108 24.37 34.52 21.92
N ASN A 109 24.60 35.24 23.01
CA ASN A 109 24.53 34.71 24.36
C ASN A 109 23.67 35.61 25.25
N VAL A 110 23.24 35.07 26.39
CA VAL A 110 22.48 35.81 27.43
C VAL A 110 23.20 37.10 27.85
N SER A 111 24.52 37.03 27.99
CA SER A 111 25.37 38.17 28.38
C SER A 111 25.26 39.36 27.42
N ASP A 112 25.07 39.12 26.12
CA ASP A 112 25.00 40.18 25.13
C ASP A 112 23.71 41.00 25.34
N LEU A 113 22.63 40.33 25.73
CA LEU A 113 21.36 40.97 26.05
C LEU A 113 21.39 41.67 27.41
N GLU A 114 22.10 41.11 28.40
CA GLU A 114 22.31 41.74 29.71
C GLU A 114 23.07 43.07 29.62
N GLU A 115 24.03 43.16 28.71
CA GLU A 115 24.87 44.34 28.49
C GLU A 115 24.21 45.42 27.63
N ALA A 116 23.05 45.14 27.03
CA ALA A 116 22.29 46.09 26.22
C ALA A 116 21.92 47.34 27.03
N VAL A 117 22.17 48.51 26.44
CA VAL A 117 21.95 49.81 27.09
C VAL A 117 20.50 50.25 26.90
N VAL A 118 19.82 50.51 28.01
CA VAL A 118 18.42 50.99 28.01
C VAL A 118 18.37 52.51 27.97
N THR A 119 19.16 53.18 28.82
CA THR A 119 19.25 54.64 28.86
C THR A 119 20.61 55.08 29.38
N VAL A 120 20.99 56.33 29.18
CA VAL A 120 22.25 56.91 29.68
C VAL A 120 21.92 58.11 30.55
N ARG A 121 22.46 58.14 31.78
CA ARG A 121 22.26 59.25 32.74
C ARG A 121 23.60 59.72 33.28
N ASN A 122 23.87 61.02 33.20
CA ASN A 122 25.14 61.60 33.66
C ASN A 122 26.37 60.84 33.13
N SER A 123 26.31 60.43 31.85
CA SER A 123 27.33 59.59 31.19
C SER A 123 27.53 58.17 31.76
N VAL A 124 26.62 57.69 32.61
CA VAL A 124 26.57 56.31 33.10
C VAL A 124 25.43 55.56 32.39
N PRO A 125 25.72 54.47 31.66
CA PRO A 125 24.69 53.67 31.02
C PRO A 125 23.95 52.80 32.05
N VAL A 126 22.63 52.76 31.95
CA VAL A 126 21.76 51.79 32.64
C VAL A 126 21.52 50.66 31.65
N LYS A 127 21.89 49.44 32.05
CA LYS A 127 21.84 48.24 31.21
C LYS A 127 20.63 47.38 31.55
N ILE A 128 20.29 46.42 30.69
CA ILE A 128 19.18 45.49 30.96
C ILE A 128 19.39 44.74 32.27
N LYS A 129 20.61 44.28 32.57
CA LYS A 129 20.91 43.59 33.84
C LYS A 129 20.64 44.42 35.10
N ASP A 130 20.60 45.74 35.00
CA ASP A 130 20.34 46.63 36.13
C ASP A 130 18.83 46.72 36.44
N VAL A 131 17.97 46.42 35.47
CA VAL A 131 16.51 46.59 35.55
C VAL A 131 15.71 45.31 35.29
N ALA A 132 16.34 44.24 34.82
CA ALA A 132 15.74 42.96 34.50
C ALA A 132 16.75 41.81 34.70
N PHE A 133 16.22 40.61 34.91
CA PHE A 133 16.97 39.36 34.92
C PHE A 133 16.81 38.68 33.56
N VAL A 134 17.91 38.30 32.92
CA VAL A 134 17.87 37.62 31.62
C VAL A 134 18.24 36.16 31.82
N ASN A 135 17.36 35.25 31.38
CA ASN A 135 17.60 33.82 31.44
C ASN A 135 17.19 33.14 30.14
N LEU A 136 17.68 31.92 29.94
CA LEU A 136 17.23 31.04 28.87
C LEU A 136 16.16 30.13 29.45
N GLY A 137 14.93 30.25 28.95
CA GLY A 137 13.76 29.51 29.41
C GLY A 137 13.00 28.83 28.27
N PRO A 138 11.99 28.02 28.59
CA PRO A 138 11.12 27.42 27.61
C PRO A 138 10.04 28.41 27.13
N ALA A 139 9.83 28.49 25.82
CA ALA A 139 8.68 29.19 25.26
C ALA A 139 7.35 28.53 25.70
N THR A 140 6.26 29.28 25.61
CA THR A 140 4.91 28.77 25.92
C THR A 140 4.56 27.59 24.99
N ARG A 141 4.28 26.42 25.59
CA ARG A 141 3.95 25.20 24.83
C ARG A 141 2.51 25.24 24.33
N ARG A 142 2.30 24.72 23.12
CA ARG A 142 0.96 24.45 22.55
C ARG A 142 0.59 22.97 22.56
N GLY A 143 1.53 22.08 22.87
CA GLY A 143 1.33 20.63 22.94
C GLY A 143 2.54 19.93 23.51
N GLY A 144 2.34 18.71 24.03
CA GLY A 144 3.38 17.80 24.47
C GLY A 144 3.36 16.52 23.65
N LEU A 145 4.47 15.79 23.64
CA LEU A 145 4.54 14.42 23.14
C LEU A 145 4.93 13.53 24.31
N ASP A 146 4.14 12.49 24.50
CA ASP A 146 4.42 11.43 25.47
C ASP A 146 4.62 10.12 24.71
N LYS A 147 5.67 9.39 25.06
CA LYS A 147 5.93 8.04 24.57
C LYS A 147 6.07 7.13 25.76
N GLU A 148 5.09 6.25 25.95
CA GLU A 148 5.06 5.25 27.04
C GLU A 148 5.13 5.86 28.45
N GLY A 149 4.53 7.04 28.66
CA GLY A 149 4.52 7.75 29.94
C GLY A 149 5.75 8.62 30.21
N VAL A 150 6.62 8.79 29.20
CA VAL A 150 7.81 9.65 29.28
C VAL A 150 7.69 10.79 28.26
N GLU A 151 7.99 12.01 28.71
CA GLU A 151 8.03 13.17 27.82
C GLU A 151 9.09 12.98 26.74
N ALA A 152 8.67 13.15 25.49
CA ALA A 152 9.48 12.90 24.32
C ALA A 152 9.47 14.10 23.37
N VAL A 153 10.41 14.09 22.44
CA VAL A 153 10.50 15.07 21.36
C VAL A 153 10.63 14.32 20.05
N GLY A 154 9.93 14.78 19.02
CA GLY A 154 9.92 14.08 17.76
C GLY A 154 9.26 14.87 16.65
N GLY A 155 8.84 14.13 15.62
CA GLY A 155 8.21 14.71 14.46
C GLY A 155 7.19 13.79 13.81
N VAL A 156 6.29 14.43 13.06
CA VAL A 156 5.28 13.78 12.24
C VAL A 156 5.56 14.11 10.79
N VAL A 157 5.75 13.08 9.97
CA VAL A 157 5.94 13.23 8.53
C VAL A 157 4.60 13.10 7.82
N VAL A 158 4.28 14.12 7.04
CA VAL A 158 3.06 14.21 6.24
C VAL A 158 3.43 14.07 4.76
N ALA A 159 2.91 13.02 4.12
CA ALA A 159 3.02 12.83 2.69
C ALA A 159 2.23 13.89 1.92
N ARG A 160 2.73 14.27 0.74
CA ARG A 160 2.05 15.17 -0.20
C ARG A 160 0.79 14.52 -0.74
N TYR A 161 -0.23 15.33 -0.98
CA TYR A 161 -1.47 14.86 -1.59
C TYR A 161 -1.18 14.19 -2.94
N GLY A 162 -1.74 13.01 -3.16
CA GLY A 162 -1.55 12.21 -4.39
C GLY A 162 -0.20 11.50 -4.52
N SER A 163 0.71 11.60 -3.53
CA SER A 163 1.95 10.82 -3.54
C SER A 163 1.73 9.39 -3.04
N ASN A 164 2.53 8.44 -3.52
CA ASN A 164 2.46 7.05 -3.07
C ASN A 164 3.03 6.93 -1.64
N PRO A 165 2.20 6.60 -0.62
CA PRO A 165 2.65 6.59 0.77
C PRO A 165 3.81 5.64 1.03
N MET A 166 3.87 4.48 0.36
CA MET A 166 4.95 3.51 0.53
C MET A 166 6.28 4.12 0.08
N GLN A 167 6.30 4.69 -1.13
CA GLN A 167 7.48 5.32 -1.69
C GLN A 167 7.97 6.49 -0.83
N VAL A 168 7.06 7.31 -0.31
CA VAL A 168 7.45 8.43 0.58
C VAL A 168 8.06 7.90 1.88
N ILE A 169 7.52 6.83 2.48
CA ILE A 169 8.09 6.23 3.69
C ILE A 169 9.49 5.68 3.40
N ASP A 170 9.69 5.02 2.27
CA ASP A 170 11.00 4.49 1.87
C ASP A 170 12.02 5.63 1.69
N ASN A 171 11.64 6.71 1.00
CA ASN A 171 12.46 7.91 0.84
C ASN A 171 12.81 8.55 2.20
N VAL A 172 11.85 8.60 3.14
CA VAL A 172 12.08 9.12 4.49
C VAL A 172 13.05 8.24 5.26
N LYS A 173 12.90 6.91 5.20
CA LYS A 173 13.82 5.95 5.83
C LYS A 173 15.23 6.05 5.26
N GLU A 174 15.36 6.23 3.95
CA GLU A 174 16.64 6.48 3.29
C GLU A 174 17.25 7.78 3.80
N LYS A 175 16.47 8.87 3.86
CA LYS A 175 16.94 10.16 4.38
C LYS A 175 17.35 10.09 5.86
N ILE A 176 16.66 9.30 6.68
CA ILE A 176 17.05 9.04 8.08
C ILE A 176 18.44 8.38 8.13
N LYS A 177 18.68 7.37 7.30
CA LYS A 177 19.99 6.69 7.24
C LYS A 177 21.11 7.62 6.80
N GLU A 178 20.86 8.48 5.81
CA GLU A 178 21.83 9.49 5.37
C GLU A 178 22.16 10.48 6.50
N THR A 179 21.14 10.89 7.26
CA THR A 179 21.29 11.90 8.32
C THR A 179 21.98 11.35 9.57
N GLU A 180 21.91 10.03 9.79
CA GLU A 180 22.44 9.37 10.98
C GLU A 180 23.93 9.67 11.19
N ALA A 181 24.72 9.83 10.13
CA ALA A 181 26.14 10.17 10.23
C ALA A 181 26.40 11.57 10.82
N GLY A 182 25.51 12.53 10.59
CA GLY A 182 25.64 13.91 11.06
C GLY A 182 24.94 14.21 12.39
N MET A 183 24.31 13.19 13.01
CA MET A 183 23.62 13.39 14.28
C MET A 183 24.59 13.68 15.43
N PRO A 184 24.28 14.65 16.31
CA PRO A 184 25.10 14.97 17.48
C PRO A 184 25.27 13.78 18.43
N GLN A 185 26.43 13.72 19.07
CA GLN A 185 26.78 12.74 20.09
C GLN A 185 27.41 13.41 21.31
N LYS A 186 27.12 12.87 22.49
CA LYS A 186 27.68 13.31 23.78
C LYS A 186 28.27 12.12 24.52
N THR A 187 29.37 12.35 25.22
CA THR A 187 29.88 11.39 26.21
C THR A 187 29.30 11.73 27.56
N LEU A 188 28.57 10.78 28.14
CA LEU A 188 27.96 10.90 29.46
C LEU A 188 29.03 10.77 30.57
N PRO A 189 28.74 11.22 31.81
CA PRO A 189 29.69 11.16 32.92
C PRO A 189 30.15 9.73 33.29
N ASP A 190 29.37 8.72 32.92
CA ASP A 190 29.68 7.29 33.10
C ASP A 190 30.60 6.72 32.02
N GLY A 191 31.01 7.54 31.04
CA GLY A 191 31.81 7.14 29.88
C GLY A 191 30.99 6.60 28.71
N THR A 192 29.66 6.48 28.84
CA THR A 192 28.79 5.99 27.78
C THR A 192 28.61 7.06 26.69
N VAL A 193 28.75 6.68 25.42
CA VAL A 193 28.43 7.59 24.31
C VAL A 193 26.93 7.54 24.03
N SER A 194 26.27 8.70 23.99
CA SER A 194 24.87 8.87 23.62
C SER A 194 24.77 9.67 22.32
N LYS A 195 24.35 8.99 21.25
CA LYS A 195 24.13 9.57 19.92
C LYS A 195 22.64 9.68 19.66
N ILE A 196 22.20 10.79 19.07
CA ILE A 196 20.78 10.97 18.75
C ILE A 196 20.41 10.07 17.57
N THR A 197 19.33 9.32 17.75
CA THR A 197 18.76 8.42 16.75
C THR A 197 17.28 8.72 16.56
N VAL A 198 16.83 8.63 15.31
CA VAL A 198 15.42 8.72 14.95
C VAL A 198 14.77 7.36 15.18
N VAL A 199 13.85 7.28 16.13
CA VAL A 199 13.17 6.03 16.50
C VAL A 199 11.69 6.10 16.11
N PRO A 200 11.24 5.34 15.10
CA PRO A 200 9.83 5.31 14.75
C PRO A 200 9.00 4.64 15.83
N PHE A 201 7.80 5.17 16.08
CA PHE A 201 6.76 4.50 16.87
C PHE A 201 5.45 4.36 16.10
N TYR A 202 5.30 5.04 14.97
CA TYR A 202 4.24 4.79 14.00
C TYR A 202 4.85 4.74 12.61
N ASP A 203 4.73 3.59 11.95
CA ASP A 203 5.15 3.39 10.57
C ASP A 203 4.02 2.71 9.79
N ARG A 204 3.47 3.44 8.82
CA ARG A 204 2.36 2.94 8.01
C ARG A 204 2.80 1.85 7.01
N SER A 205 4.09 1.66 6.75
CA SER A 205 4.56 0.64 5.80
C SER A 205 4.14 -0.77 6.22
N GLY A 206 4.16 -1.07 7.53
CA GLY A 206 3.75 -2.37 8.05
C GLY A 206 2.33 -2.73 7.66
N LEU A 207 1.37 -1.82 7.91
CA LEU A 207 -0.02 -2.02 7.52
C LEU A 207 -0.19 -2.17 6.01
N ILE A 208 0.54 -1.39 5.20
CA ILE A 208 0.46 -1.49 3.73
C ILE A 208 1.01 -2.84 3.25
N GLN A 209 2.12 -3.32 3.81
CA GLN A 209 2.71 -4.62 3.44
C GLN A 209 1.83 -5.79 3.87
N GLU A 210 1.30 -5.78 5.09
CA GLU A 210 0.35 -6.81 5.57
C GLU A 210 -0.91 -6.85 4.71
N THR A 211 -1.41 -5.67 4.34
CA THR A 211 -2.54 -5.50 3.44
C THR A 211 -2.28 -6.10 2.06
N ILE A 212 -1.15 -5.78 1.44
CA ILE A 212 -0.75 -6.29 0.13
C ILE A 212 -0.54 -7.81 0.20
N GLY A 213 0.12 -8.31 1.25
CA GLY A 213 0.36 -9.75 1.43
C GLY A 213 -0.92 -10.55 1.66
N THR A 214 -1.86 -10.03 2.46
CA THR A 214 -3.18 -10.65 2.66
C THR A 214 -3.94 -10.77 1.34
N LEU A 215 -3.77 -9.77 0.48
CA LEU A 215 -4.45 -9.74 -0.80
C LEU A 215 -3.77 -10.64 -1.85
N GLU A 216 -2.44 -10.66 -1.91
CA GLU A 216 -1.68 -11.55 -2.78
C GLU A 216 -2.01 -13.02 -2.46
N THR A 217 -2.06 -13.37 -1.18
CA THR A 217 -2.46 -14.70 -0.71
C THR A 217 -3.92 -14.99 -1.07
N ALA A 218 -4.86 -14.08 -0.83
CA ALA A 218 -6.26 -14.27 -1.22
C ALA A 218 -6.45 -14.48 -2.74
N LEU A 219 -5.87 -13.62 -3.58
CA LEU A 219 -5.98 -13.73 -5.04
C LEU A 219 -5.33 -15.02 -5.57
N SER A 220 -4.18 -15.43 -5.02
CA SER A 220 -3.54 -16.68 -5.42
C SER A 220 -4.36 -17.91 -5.01
N HIS A 221 -4.96 -17.91 -3.81
CA HIS A 221 -5.88 -18.97 -3.38
C HIS A 221 -7.13 -19.03 -4.25
N GLU A 222 -7.75 -17.89 -4.59
CA GLU A 222 -8.92 -17.84 -5.47
C GLU A 222 -8.61 -18.38 -6.87
N VAL A 223 -7.49 -17.96 -7.47
CA VAL A 223 -7.06 -18.48 -8.78
C VAL A 223 -6.84 -19.99 -8.72
N LEU A 224 -6.17 -20.48 -7.66
CA LEU A 224 -5.90 -21.91 -7.50
C LEU A 224 -7.18 -22.74 -7.31
N ILE A 225 -8.08 -22.30 -6.43
CA ILE A 225 -9.37 -22.96 -6.21
C ILE A 225 -10.19 -22.96 -7.50
N CYS A 226 -10.17 -21.86 -8.25
CA CYS A 226 -10.89 -21.77 -9.51
C CYS A 226 -10.35 -22.77 -10.55
N ILE A 227 -9.02 -22.95 -10.64
CA ILE A 227 -8.38 -23.95 -11.49
C ILE A 227 -8.83 -25.37 -11.08
N ILE A 228 -8.86 -25.67 -9.78
CA ILE A 228 -9.33 -26.96 -9.25
C ILE A 228 -10.78 -27.25 -9.68
N VAL A 229 -11.67 -26.27 -9.50
CA VAL A 229 -13.09 -26.40 -9.87
C VAL A 229 -13.26 -26.63 -11.38
N VAL A 230 -12.53 -25.88 -12.21
CA VAL A 230 -12.55 -26.04 -13.68
C VAL A 230 -12.08 -27.43 -14.11
N ILE A 231 -11.04 -27.97 -13.47
CA ILE A 231 -10.53 -29.30 -13.77
C ILE A 231 -11.57 -30.38 -13.47
N VAL A 232 -12.27 -30.25 -12.34
CA VAL A 232 -13.29 -31.23 -11.94
C VAL A 232 -14.54 -31.13 -12.81
N LEU A 233 -15.03 -29.92 -13.06
CA LEU A 233 -16.29 -29.69 -13.77
C LEU A 233 -16.20 -30.08 -15.25
N VAL A 234 -15.13 -29.66 -15.94
CA VAL A 234 -14.97 -29.86 -17.39
C VAL A 234 -14.55 -31.29 -17.73
N PHE A 235 -13.98 -32.01 -16.77
CA PHE A 235 -13.58 -33.41 -16.90
C PHE A 235 -12.68 -33.73 -18.12
N ASN A 236 -11.98 -32.71 -18.63
CA ASN A 236 -11.07 -32.81 -19.77
C ASN A 236 -9.84 -31.94 -19.53
N LEU A 237 -8.72 -32.58 -19.20
CA LEU A 237 -7.49 -31.89 -18.81
C LEU A 237 -7.00 -30.87 -19.86
N ARG A 238 -7.18 -31.14 -21.15
CA ARG A 238 -6.76 -30.21 -22.22
C ARG A 238 -7.59 -28.94 -22.21
N ALA A 239 -8.90 -29.10 -22.08
CA ALA A 239 -9.84 -27.99 -21.96
C ALA A 239 -9.59 -27.19 -20.67
N SER A 240 -9.41 -27.89 -19.55
CA SER A 240 -9.14 -27.24 -18.26
C SER A 240 -7.84 -26.45 -18.26
N VAL A 241 -6.78 -26.92 -18.94
CA VAL A 241 -5.54 -26.15 -19.11
C VAL A 241 -5.76 -24.88 -19.93
N VAL A 242 -6.55 -24.94 -21.01
CA VAL A 242 -6.86 -23.75 -21.82
C VAL A 242 -7.62 -22.71 -21.00
N ILE A 243 -8.67 -23.14 -20.29
CA ILE A 243 -9.49 -22.25 -19.45
C ILE A 243 -8.65 -21.65 -18.32
N SER A 244 -7.86 -22.48 -17.63
CA SER A 244 -7.02 -22.07 -16.50
C SER A 244 -5.92 -21.08 -16.93
N ALA A 245 -5.36 -21.23 -18.13
CA ALA A 245 -4.32 -20.33 -18.64
C ALA A 245 -4.85 -18.91 -18.90
N ILE A 246 -6.14 -18.74 -19.19
CA ILE A 246 -6.74 -17.43 -19.45
C ILE A 246 -6.82 -16.60 -18.18
N LEU A 247 -7.04 -17.23 -17.03
CA LEU A 247 -7.30 -16.54 -15.77
C LEU A 247 -6.12 -15.65 -15.32
N PRO A 248 -4.86 -16.14 -15.21
CA PRO A 248 -3.72 -15.28 -14.89
C PRO A 248 -3.47 -14.18 -15.93
N ILE A 249 -3.67 -14.46 -17.22
CA ILE A 249 -3.47 -13.50 -18.30
C ILE A 249 -4.50 -12.37 -18.23
N ALA A 250 -5.74 -12.70 -17.87
CA ALA A 250 -6.83 -11.73 -17.72
C ALA A 250 -6.63 -10.86 -16.47
N VAL A 251 -6.19 -11.44 -15.35
CA VAL A 251 -5.79 -10.68 -14.16
C VAL A 251 -4.62 -9.74 -14.48
N LEU A 252 -3.58 -10.22 -15.16
CA LEU A 252 -2.44 -9.40 -15.57
C LEU A 252 -2.86 -8.25 -16.49
N SER A 253 -3.74 -8.53 -17.45
CA SER A 253 -4.30 -7.52 -18.37
C SER A 253 -5.08 -6.44 -17.62
N THR A 254 -5.79 -6.82 -16.55
CA THR A 254 -6.48 -5.88 -15.65
C THR A 254 -5.49 -4.92 -14.98
N PHE A 255 -4.38 -5.43 -14.44
CA PHE A 255 -3.32 -4.60 -13.85
C PHE A 255 -2.69 -3.64 -14.87
N ILE A 256 -2.51 -4.08 -16.12
CA ILE A 256 -2.01 -3.22 -17.20
C ILE A 256 -2.99 -2.05 -17.44
N ILE A 257 -4.30 -2.32 -17.49
CA ILE A 257 -5.31 -1.26 -17.67
C ILE A 257 -5.37 -0.33 -16.45
N MET A 258 -5.28 -0.87 -15.23
CA MET A 258 -5.23 -0.07 -14.00
C MET A 258 -4.07 0.91 -14.01
N ARG A 259 -2.88 0.46 -14.45
CA ARG A 259 -1.69 1.32 -14.57
C ARG A 259 -1.90 2.48 -15.54
N HIS A 260 -2.60 2.27 -16.65
CA HIS A 260 -2.86 3.32 -17.63
C HIS A 260 -3.98 4.29 -17.20
N THR A 261 -4.94 3.80 -16.41
CA THR A 261 -6.08 4.59 -15.93
C THR A 261 -5.82 5.29 -14.60
N GLY A 262 -4.67 5.03 -13.96
CA GLY A 262 -4.29 5.62 -12.68
C GLY A 262 -5.07 5.08 -11.48
N VAL A 263 -5.69 3.89 -11.60
CA VAL A 263 -6.39 3.24 -10.49
C VAL A 263 -5.37 2.57 -9.57
N GLU A 264 -5.29 3.04 -8.34
CA GLU A 264 -4.37 2.52 -7.33
C GLU A 264 -4.68 1.08 -6.93
N ALA A 265 -3.63 0.30 -6.68
CA ALA A 265 -3.72 -1.05 -6.17
C ALA A 265 -3.92 -1.03 -4.64
N ASN A 266 -5.16 -0.89 -4.20
CA ASN A 266 -5.56 -1.01 -2.79
C ASN A 266 -6.52 -2.20 -2.59
N ILE A 267 -6.77 -2.59 -1.33
CA ILE A 267 -7.61 -3.76 -0.99
C ILE A 267 -8.93 -3.74 -1.75
N VAL A 268 -9.61 -2.58 -1.75
CA VAL A 268 -10.96 -2.46 -2.31
C VAL A 268 -10.93 -2.55 -3.83
N ALA A 269 -9.95 -1.97 -4.50
CA ALA A 269 -9.74 -2.15 -5.93
C ALA A 269 -9.47 -3.63 -6.26
N LEU A 270 -8.64 -4.32 -5.47
CA LEU A 270 -8.27 -5.70 -5.74
C LEU A 270 -9.37 -6.71 -5.40
N SER A 271 -10.25 -6.39 -4.43
CA SER A 271 -11.51 -7.11 -4.23
C SER A 271 -12.41 -7.10 -5.47
N GLY A 272 -12.28 -6.10 -6.35
CA GLY A 272 -13.05 -6.03 -7.59
C GLY A 272 -12.58 -7.08 -8.59
N ILE A 273 -11.28 -7.36 -8.61
CA ILE A 273 -10.70 -8.47 -9.36
C ILE A 273 -11.16 -9.80 -8.76
N ALA A 274 -11.10 -9.95 -7.44
CA ALA A 274 -11.54 -11.15 -6.73
C ALA A 274 -12.99 -11.54 -7.07
N ILE A 275 -13.92 -10.58 -6.99
CA ILE A 275 -15.33 -10.78 -7.38
C ILE A 275 -15.45 -11.12 -8.88
N ALA A 276 -14.60 -10.55 -9.73
CA ALA A 276 -14.63 -10.78 -11.16
C ALA A 276 -14.13 -12.17 -11.57
N ILE A 277 -13.17 -12.77 -10.84
CA ILE A 277 -12.54 -14.06 -11.19
C ILE A 277 -13.58 -15.14 -11.49
N GLY A 278 -14.63 -15.25 -10.67
CA GLY A 278 -15.70 -16.23 -10.89
C GLY A 278 -16.40 -16.07 -12.24
N VAL A 279 -16.73 -14.84 -12.62
CA VAL A 279 -17.38 -14.53 -13.91
C VAL A 279 -16.39 -14.60 -15.09
N MET A 280 -15.12 -14.25 -14.86
CA MET A 280 -14.06 -14.32 -15.88
C MET A 280 -13.84 -15.76 -16.34
N VAL A 281 -13.88 -16.73 -15.42
CA VAL A 281 -13.72 -18.14 -15.76
C VAL A 281 -14.93 -18.71 -16.49
N ASP A 282 -16.14 -18.25 -16.18
CA ASP A 282 -17.37 -18.67 -16.87
C ASP A 282 -17.29 -18.43 -18.38
N VAL A 283 -16.77 -17.28 -18.81
CA VAL A 283 -16.51 -16.99 -20.23
C VAL A 283 -15.64 -18.07 -20.87
N GLY A 284 -14.58 -18.49 -20.17
CA GLY A 284 -13.68 -19.54 -20.64
C GLY A 284 -14.36 -20.90 -20.73
N VAL A 285 -15.10 -21.28 -19.69
CA VAL A 285 -15.82 -22.55 -19.59
C VAL A 285 -16.86 -22.67 -20.72
N VAL A 286 -17.72 -21.67 -20.89
CA VAL A 286 -18.80 -21.71 -21.88
C VAL A 286 -18.27 -21.82 -23.30
N PHE A 287 -17.22 -21.06 -23.66
CA PHE A 287 -16.63 -21.16 -25.00
C PHE A 287 -15.99 -22.53 -25.24
N VAL A 288 -15.20 -23.04 -24.29
CA VAL A 288 -14.51 -24.32 -24.45
C VAL A 288 -15.49 -25.50 -24.43
N GLU A 289 -16.52 -25.46 -23.58
CA GLU A 289 -17.58 -26.46 -23.54
C GLU A 289 -18.34 -26.50 -24.88
N ASN A 290 -18.69 -25.35 -25.45
CA ASN A 290 -19.37 -25.33 -26.74
C ASN A 290 -18.50 -25.88 -27.88
N ILE A 291 -17.19 -25.60 -27.85
CA ILE A 291 -16.23 -26.16 -28.81
C ILE A 291 -16.14 -27.69 -28.65
N ILE A 292 -16.07 -28.21 -27.42
CA ILE A 292 -16.02 -29.66 -27.15
C ILE A 292 -17.32 -30.32 -27.61
N ARG A 293 -18.48 -29.74 -27.30
CA ARG A 293 -19.79 -30.25 -27.74
C ARG A 293 -19.84 -30.43 -29.26
N HIS A 294 -19.46 -29.40 -30.01
CA HIS A 294 -19.41 -29.47 -31.48
C HIS A 294 -18.37 -30.46 -31.99
N LEU A 295 -17.22 -30.55 -31.33
CA LEU A 295 -16.19 -31.52 -31.67
C LEU A 295 -16.70 -32.97 -31.49
N GLU A 296 -17.38 -33.27 -30.37
CA GLU A 296 -17.95 -34.60 -30.12
C GLU A 296 -19.07 -34.96 -31.11
N GLU A 297 -19.91 -34.00 -31.48
CA GLU A 297 -20.95 -34.19 -32.51
C GLU A 297 -20.35 -34.46 -33.90
N GLU A 298 -19.32 -33.73 -34.31
CA GLU A 298 -18.65 -33.97 -35.58
C GLU A 298 -17.82 -35.27 -35.59
N GLU A 299 -17.17 -35.61 -34.47
CA GLU A 299 -16.45 -36.88 -34.32
C GLU A 299 -17.37 -38.09 -34.55
N ARG A 300 -18.62 -38.04 -34.08
CA ARG A 300 -19.61 -39.11 -34.30
C ARG A 300 -20.07 -39.22 -35.75
N ASN A 301 -20.14 -38.11 -36.48
CA ASN A 301 -20.75 -38.06 -37.81
C ASN A 301 -19.74 -38.22 -38.96
N LYS A 302 -18.58 -37.55 -38.87
CA LYS A 302 -17.63 -37.41 -40.00
C LYS A 302 -16.16 -37.64 -39.62
N GLY A 303 -15.89 -38.02 -38.37
CA GLY A 303 -14.54 -38.19 -37.83
C GLY A 303 -13.90 -36.88 -37.38
N ILE A 304 -12.71 -36.94 -36.77
CA ILE A 304 -12.06 -35.78 -36.13
C ILE A 304 -11.65 -34.73 -37.18
N PRO A 305 -12.26 -33.51 -37.18
CA PRO A 305 -11.89 -32.46 -38.12
C PRO A 305 -10.44 -31.99 -37.86
N LYS A 306 -9.70 -31.74 -38.94
CA LYS A 306 -8.27 -31.33 -38.87
C LYS A 306 -7.99 -30.12 -39.75
N GLY A 307 -7.02 -29.31 -39.35
CA GLY A 307 -6.57 -28.14 -40.12
C GLY A 307 -7.70 -27.13 -40.30
N LYS A 308 -8.02 -26.77 -41.56
CA LYS A 308 -9.04 -25.77 -41.88
C LYS A 308 -10.43 -26.12 -41.36
N ALA A 309 -10.80 -27.41 -41.37
CA ALA A 309 -12.10 -27.87 -40.85
C ALA A 309 -12.23 -27.66 -39.34
N PHE A 310 -11.11 -27.83 -38.60
CA PHE A 310 -11.09 -27.60 -37.16
C PHE A 310 -11.18 -26.10 -36.82
N ILE A 311 -10.50 -25.26 -37.61
CA ILE A 311 -10.60 -23.79 -37.47
C ILE A 311 -12.04 -23.31 -37.72
N SER A 312 -12.70 -23.82 -38.77
CA SER A 312 -14.10 -23.46 -39.05
C SER A 312 -15.05 -23.95 -37.96
N LEU A 313 -14.79 -25.13 -37.37
CA LEU A 313 -15.58 -25.65 -36.25
C LEU A 313 -15.43 -24.76 -35.01
N ILE A 314 -14.20 -24.39 -34.65
CA ILE A 314 -13.94 -23.48 -33.52
C ILE A 314 -14.64 -22.14 -33.77
N TYR A 315 -14.49 -21.56 -34.96
CA TYR A 315 -15.13 -20.28 -35.30
C TYR A 315 -16.66 -20.34 -35.20
N LYS A 316 -17.28 -21.40 -35.73
CA LYS A 316 -18.72 -21.61 -35.64
C LYS A 316 -19.18 -21.78 -34.19
N SER A 317 -18.44 -22.55 -33.40
CA SER A 317 -18.76 -22.81 -31.98
C SER A 317 -18.67 -21.52 -31.15
N VAL A 318 -17.65 -20.69 -31.41
CA VAL A 318 -17.47 -19.42 -30.69
C VAL A 318 -18.56 -18.42 -31.11
N SER A 319 -18.79 -18.26 -32.42
CA SER A 319 -19.77 -17.28 -32.93
C SER A 319 -21.21 -17.55 -32.51
N GLU A 320 -21.60 -18.81 -32.29
CA GLU A 320 -22.93 -19.18 -31.78
C GLU A 320 -23.21 -18.60 -30.39
N VAL A 321 -22.21 -18.61 -29.50
CA VAL A 321 -22.41 -18.28 -28.07
C VAL A 321 -21.89 -16.88 -27.71
N SER A 322 -21.02 -16.29 -28.53
CA SER A 322 -20.47 -14.94 -28.31
C SER A 322 -21.52 -13.87 -28.07
N GLY A 323 -22.66 -13.91 -28.77
CA GLY A 323 -23.74 -12.92 -28.59
C GLY A 323 -24.41 -13.03 -27.21
N ALA A 324 -24.64 -14.25 -26.74
CA ALA A 324 -25.23 -14.51 -25.44
C ALA A 324 -24.27 -14.10 -24.31
N ILE A 325 -22.99 -14.49 -24.40
CA ILE A 325 -21.96 -14.13 -23.41
C ILE A 325 -21.77 -12.61 -23.37
N SER A 326 -21.70 -11.95 -24.54
CA SER A 326 -21.56 -10.49 -24.60
C SER A 326 -22.70 -9.78 -23.88
N THR A 327 -23.94 -10.24 -24.08
CA THR A 327 -25.12 -9.69 -23.40
C THR A 327 -25.05 -9.89 -21.88
N ALA A 328 -24.71 -11.11 -21.43
CA ALA A 328 -24.56 -11.43 -20.01
C ALA A 328 -23.46 -10.58 -19.34
N MET A 329 -22.32 -10.41 -20.01
CA MET A 329 -21.22 -9.57 -19.52
C MET A 329 -21.62 -8.10 -19.46
N LEU A 330 -22.31 -7.59 -20.49
CA LEU A 330 -22.78 -6.21 -20.51
C LEU A 330 -23.76 -5.95 -19.35
N THR A 331 -24.70 -6.86 -19.09
CA THR A 331 -25.62 -6.74 -17.95
C THR A 331 -24.90 -6.73 -16.60
N THR A 332 -23.81 -7.50 -16.47
CA THR A 332 -22.99 -7.58 -15.26
C THR A 332 -22.12 -6.33 -15.04
N ILE A 333 -21.72 -5.66 -16.12
CA ILE A 333 -21.00 -4.38 -16.07
C ILE A 333 -21.98 -3.24 -15.77
N ILE A 334 -23.10 -3.17 -16.49
CA ILE A 334 -24.11 -2.12 -16.35
C ILE A 334 -24.73 -2.13 -14.94
N SER A 335 -24.92 -3.31 -14.33
CA SER A 335 -25.44 -3.40 -12.95
C SER A 335 -24.55 -2.73 -11.91
N PHE A 336 -23.26 -2.48 -12.22
CA PHE A 336 -22.32 -1.78 -11.35
C PHE A 336 -22.16 -0.29 -11.69
N LEU A 337 -22.79 0.19 -12.78
CA LEU A 337 -22.76 1.60 -13.16
C LEU A 337 -23.25 2.54 -12.05
N PRO A 338 -24.28 2.21 -11.24
CA PRO A 338 -24.74 3.06 -10.14
C PRO A 338 -23.65 3.37 -9.10
N VAL A 339 -22.63 2.52 -8.93
CA VAL A 339 -21.53 2.76 -7.99
C VAL A 339 -20.74 4.01 -8.35
N PHE A 340 -20.67 4.37 -9.63
CA PHE A 340 -19.99 5.59 -10.07
C PHE A 340 -20.74 6.87 -9.69
N ALA A 341 -22.04 6.78 -9.37
CA ALA A 341 -22.84 7.91 -8.90
C ALA A 341 -22.56 8.29 -7.43
N MET A 342 -21.81 7.48 -6.68
CA MET A 342 -21.40 7.80 -5.31
C MET A 342 -20.38 8.95 -5.30
N GLU A 343 -20.64 10.03 -4.57
CA GLU A 343 -19.79 11.24 -4.59
C GLU A 343 -18.80 11.35 -3.43
N ALA A 344 -19.26 11.04 -2.21
CA ALA A 344 -18.52 11.32 -0.98
C ALA A 344 -17.46 10.24 -0.65
N GLN A 345 -17.26 9.96 0.63
CA GLN A 345 -16.32 8.95 1.12
C GLN A 345 -16.60 7.56 0.52
N GLU A 346 -17.88 7.22 0.34
CA GLU A 346 -18.30 5.96 -0.30
C GLU A 346 -17.80 5.87 -1.75
N GLY A 347 -17.88 6.96 -2.51
CA GLY A 347 -17.40 7.00 -3.89
C GLY A 347 -15.89 6.79 -3.98
N LYS A 348 -15.11 7.42 -3.08
CA LYS A 348 -13.65 7.21 -3.02
C LYS A 348 -13.29 5.76 -2.67
N LEU A 349 -14.11 5.09 -1.87
CA LEU A 349 -13.91 3.70 -1.48
C LEU A 349 -14.30 2.73 -2.60
N PHE A 350 -15.48 2.89 -3.20
CA PHE A 350 -16.09 1.89 -4.10
C PHE A 350 -15.90 2.17 -5.60
N LYS A 351 -15.56 3.37 -6.05
CA LYS A 351 -15.24 3.61 -7.48
C LYS A 351 -14.07 2.75 -7.96
N PRO A 352 -12.95 2.60 -7.22
CA PRO A 352 -11.87 1.70 -7.62
C PRO A 352 -12.31 0.24 -7.76
N LEU A 353 -13.21 -0.24 -6.89
CA LEU A 353 -13.82 -1.58 -6.98
C LEU A 353 -14.60 -1.75 -8.29
N ALA A 354 -15.41 -0.76 -8.66
CA ALA A 354 -16.21 -0.83 -9.88
C ALA A 354 -15.34 -0.79 -11.16
N TYR A 355 -14.29 0.04 -11.18
CA TYR A 355 -13.35 0.11 -12.30
C TYR A 355 -12.64 -1.23 -12.53
N THR A 356 -12.02 -1.77 -11.48
CA THR A 356 -11.25 -3.02 -11.55
C THR A 356 -12.10 -4.20 -11.97
N LYS A 357 -13.30 -4.36 -11.40
CA LYS A 357 -14.26 -5.38 -11.83
C LYS A 357 -14.58 -5.24 -13.32
N THR A 358 -14.89 -4.02 -13.77
CA THR A 358 -15.25 -3.77 -15.17
C THR A 358 -14.08 -4.08 -16.11
N PHE A 359 -12.87 -3.65 -15.78
CA PHE A 359 -11.66 -3.94 -16.56
C PHE A 359 -11.35 -5.43 -16.61
N ALA A 360 -11.56 -6.15 -15.50
CA ALA A 360 -11.36 -7.60 -15.43
C ALA A 360 -12.34 -8.36 -16.34
N LEU A 361 -13.61 -7.98 -16.32
CA LEU A 361 -14.64 -8.57 -17.17
C LEU A 361 -14.39 -8.29 -18.66
N ILE A 362 -14.06 -7.04 -19.02
CA ILE A 362 -13.72 -6.68 -20.41
C ILE A 362 -12.47 -7.44 -20.86
N SER A 363 -11.43 -7.52 -20.04
CA SER A 363 -10.21 -8.25 -20.35
C SER A 363 -10.47 -9.73 -20.58
N ALA A 364 -11.23 -10.38 -19.69
CA ALA A 364 -11.58 -11.80 -19.84
C ALA A 364 -12.41 -12.06 -21.10
N PHE A 365 -13.35 -11.18 -21.44
CA PHE A 365 -14.15 -11.31 -22.66
C PHE A 365 -13.30 -11.16 -23.93
N LEU A 366 -12.46 -10.12 -24.01
CA LEU A 366 -11.57 -9.91 -25.15
C LEU A 366 -10.58 -11.07 -25.34
N LEU A 367 -9.99 -11.55 -24.23
CA LEU A 367 -9.12 -12.73 -24.26
C LEU A 367 -9.91 -14.00 -24.60
N GLY A 368 -11.15 -14.13 -24.16
CA GLY A 368 -12.06 -15.23 -24.50
C GLY A 368 -12.39 -15.30 -25.99
N ILE A 369 -12.49 -14.16 -26.69
CA ILE A 369 -12.75 -14.15 -28.14
C ILE A 369 -11.44 -14.29 -28.94
N ALA A 370 -10.36 -13.64 -28.52
CA ALA A 370 -9.12 -13.58 -29.29
C ALA A 370 -8.15 -14.73 -28.98
N LEU A 371 -7.90 -14.99 -27.69
CA LEU A 371 -6.84 -15.88 -27.22
C LEU A 371 -7.35 -17.32 -27.00
N LEU A 372 -8.56 -17.49 -26.47
CA LEU A 372 -9.11 -18.83 -26.20
C LEU A 372 -9.24 -19.71 -27.44
N PRO A 373 -9.76 -19.23 -28.60
CA PRO A 373 -9.90 -20.07 -29.78
C PRO A 373 -8.55 -20.52 -30.34
N THR A 374 -7.55 -19.63 -30.26
CA THR A 374 -6.18 -19.92 -30.71
C THR A 374 -5.49 -20.91 -29.78
N LEU A 375 -5.59 -20.74 -28.46
CA LEU A 375 -5.09 -21.70 -27.48
C LEU A 375 -5.76 -23.07 -27.64
N THR A 376 -7.08 -23.10 -27.82
CA THR A 376 -7.82 -24.35 -28.08
C THR A 376 -7.30 -25.04 -29.33
N TYR A 377 -7.09 -24.30 -30.42
CA TYR A 377 -6.54 -24.86 -31.66
C TYR A 377 -5.18 -25.53 -31.42
N TYR A 378 -4.24 -24.85 -30.77
CA TYR A 378 -2.90 -25.40 -30.52
C TYR A 378 -2.94 -26.58 -29.56
N VAL A 379 -3.63 -26.46 -28.41
CA VAL A 379 -3.67 -27.50 -27.37
C VAL A 379 -4.34 -28.78 -27.88
N PHE A 380 -5.41 -28.66 -28.67
CA PHE A 380 -6.10 -29.83 -29.23
C PHE A 380 -5.41 -30.38 -30.50
N SER A 381 -4.64 -29.56 -31.22
CA SER A 381 -3.85 -30.02 -32.38
C SER A 381 -2.54 -30.71 -32.00
N LEU A 382 -2.06 -30.56 -30.75
CA LEU A 382 -0.87 -31.23 -30.26
C LEU A 382 -1.05 -32.76 -30.29
N LYS A 383 -0.24 -33.42 -31.13
CA LYS A 383 -0.13 -34.88 -31.17
C LYS A 383 0.77 -35.32 -30.01
N ILE A 384 0.20 -35.81 -28.91
CA ILE A 384 0.99 -36.55 -27.92
C ILE A 384 1.36 -37.91 -28.56
N PRO A 385 2.64 -38.22 -28.80
CA PRO A 385 3.06 -39.43 -29.48
C PRO A 385 3.05 -40.64 -28.52
N LEU A 386 1.90 -41.00 -27.95
CA LEU A 386 1.76 -42.21 -27.12
C LEU A 386 1.50 -43.45 -27.98
N LYS A 387 2.30 -43.68 -29.02
CA LYS A 387 2.11 -44.82 -29.96
C LYS A 387 2.39 -46.21 -29.35
N ARG A 388 2.83 -46.33 -28.08
CA ARG A 388 3.07 -47.64 -27.43
C ARG A 388 2.19 -47.99 -26.22
N ILE A 389 1.42 -47.06 -25.65
CA ILE A 389 0.54 -47.33 -24.49
C ILE A 389 -0.96 -47.49 -24.89
N HIS A 390 -1.29 -47.17 -26.15
CA HIS A 390 -2.67 -47.13 -26.66
C HIS A 390 -3.36 -48.50 -26.85
N LYS A 391 -2.73 -49.63 -26.51
CA LYS A 391 -3.35 -50.97 -26.70
C LYS A 391 -3.98 -51.57 -25.44
N ALA A 392 -3.81 -50.96 -24.25
CA ALA A 392 -4.31 -51.54 -23.00
C ALA A 392 -5.07 -50.58 -22.07
N ILE A 393 -4.97 -49.26 -22.24
CA ILE A 393 -5.60 -48.30 -21.31
C ILE A 393 -6.62 -47.44 -22.05
N ASN A 394 -7.87 -47.51 -21.59
CA ASN A 394 -8.99 -46.70 -22.06
C ASN A 394 -8.65 -45.21 -21.91
N ARG A 395 -8.85 -44.38 -22.96
CA ARG A 395 -8.60 -42.92 -22.91
C ARG A 395 -9.27 -42.24 -21.72
N LYS A 396 -10.46 -42.74 -21.34
CA LYS A 396 -11.16 -42.30 -20.13
C LYS A 396 -10.33 -42.55 -18.87
N ALA A 397 -9.79 -43.76 -18.69
CA ALA A 397 -8.98 -44.13 -17.52
C ALA A 397 -7.71 -43.27 -17.40
N LEU A 398 -7.07 -42.92 -18.52
CA LEU A 398 -5.90 -42.03 -18.49
C LEU A 398 -6.29 -40.61 -18.02
N ASN A 399 -7.42 -40.08 -18.49
CA ASN A 399 -7.94 -38.79 -18.01
C ASN A 399 -8.30 -38.82 -16.52
N TYR A 400 -8.92 -39.90 -16.02
CA TYR A 400 -9.21 -40.07 -14.59
C TYR A 400 -7.92 -40.01 -13.75
N VAL A 401 -6.87 -40.73 -14.17
CA VAL A 401 -5.58 -40.74 -13.46
C VAL A 401 -4.91 -39.36 -13.51
N SER A 402 -4.92 -38.69 -14.66
CA SER A 402 -4.31 -37.36 -14.77
C SER A 402 -5.06 -36.28 -13.99
N ILE A 403 -6.41 -36.31 -13.99
CA ILE A 403 -7.23 -35.41 -13.17
C ILE A 403 -6.97 -35.67 -11.69
N GLY A 404 -6.93 -36.93 -11.26
CA GLY A 404 -6.62 -37.31 -9.88
C GLY A 404 -5.22 -36.84 -9.44
N LEU A 405 -4.21 -36.96 -10.31
CA LEU A 405 -2.87 -36.48 -10.03
C LEU A 405 -2.81 -34.96 -9.89
N VAL A 406 -3.45 -34.22 -10.80
CA VAL A 406 -3.46 -32.75 -10.75
C VAL A 406 -4.25 -32.25 -9.54
N LEU A 407 -5.36 -32.89 -9.19
CA LEU A 407 -6.09 -32.60 -7.96
C LEU A 407 -5.25 -32.83 -6.72
N LEU A 408 -4.48 -33.93 -6.67
CA LEU A 408 -3.58 -34.21 -5.54
C LEU A 408 -2.50 -33.13 -5.43
N ILE A 409 -1.86 -32.76 -6.54
CA ILE A 409 -0.84 -31.70 -6.57
C ILE A 409 -1.43 -30.36 -6.14
N ALA A 410 -2.58 -29.98 -6.70
CA ALA A 410 -3.24 -28.71 -6.38
C ALA A 410 -3.72 -28.67 -4.93
N THR A 411 -4.24 -29.78 -4.39
CA THR A 411 -4.65 -29.90 -2.99
C THR A 411 -3.45 -29.82 -2.05
N TYR A 412 -2.34 -30.48 -2.41
CA TYR A 412 -1.09 -30.39 -1.65
C TYR A 412 -0.57 -28.96 -1.63
N TYR A 413 -0.52 -28.29 -2.79
CA TYR A 413 -0.07 -26.91 -2.91
C TYR A 413 -0.99 -25.93 -2.13
N LEU A 414 -2.31 -26.08 -2.24
CA LEU A 414 -3.26 -25.30 -1.46
C LEU A 414 -3.07 -25.54 0.04
N THR A 415 -2.74 -26.76 0.46
CA THR A 415 -2.47 -27.08 1.87
C THR A 415 -1.21 -26.38 2.39
N THR A 416 -0.14 -26.35 1.59
CA THR A 416 1.13 -25.73 1.99
C THR A 416 1.06 -24.20 2.02
N GLU A 417 0.31 -23.60 1.11
CA GLU A 417 0.19 -22.14 0.99
C GLU A 417 -0.91 -21.55 1.88
N TRP A 418 -2.06 -22.22 2.00
CA TRP A 418 -3.22 -21.66 2.73
C TRP A 418 -3.14 -21.88 4.24
N LEU A 419 -2.55 -23.01 4.70
CA LEU A 419 -2.41 -23.38 6.11
C LEU A 419 -3.61 -22.96 6.99
N PRO A 420 -4.85 -23.37 6.68
CA PRO A 420 -6.07 -22.79 7.23
C PRO A 420 -6.21 -22.93 8.76
N MET A 421 -5.60 -23.95 9.36
CA MET A 421 -5.62 -24.19 10.81
C MET A 421 -4.37 -23.63 11.52
N GLY A 422 -3.57 -22.83 10.81
CA GLY A 422 -2.31 -22.26 11.27
C GLY A 422 -1.12 -23.22 11.19
N THR A 423 0.08 -22.66 11.32
CA THR A 423 1.35 -23.41 11.33
C THR A 423 1.49 -24.36 12.52
N GLN A 424 0.77 -24.07 13.62
CA GLN A 424 0.89 -24.81 14.88
C GLN A 424 0.24 -26.22 14.86
N LYS A 425 -0.79 -26.45 14.04
CA LYS A 425 -1.52 -27.74 14.02
C LYS A 425 -0.93 -28.81 13.08
N GLY A 426 0.17 -28.49 12.39
CA GLY A 426 0.88 -29.41 11.50
C GLY A 426 0.20 -29.60 10.12
N LEU A 427 1.02 -29.97 9.13
CA LEU A 427 0.60 -30.20 7.74
C LEU A 427 -0.51 -31.26 7.54
N PRO A 428 -0.58 -32.40 8.27
CA PRO A 428 -1.63 -33.40 8.03
C PRO A 428 -3.04 -32.92 8.43
N VAL A 429 -3.17 -32.09 9.47
CA VAL A 429 -4.47 -31.54 9.88
C VAL A 429 -4.96 -30.52 8.85
N ASN A 430 -4.06 -29.67 8.36
CA ASN A 430 -4.35 -28.75 7.26
C ASN A 430 -4.78 -29.50 5.99
N LEU A 431 -4.09 -30.60 5.64
CA LEU A 431 -4.41 -31.40 4.46
C LEU A 431 -5.82 -32.00 4.54
N ILE A 432 -6.18 -32.58 5.69
CA ILE A 432 -7.52 -33.16 5.89
C ILE A 432 -8.58 -32.06 5.75
N PHE A 433 -8.36 -30.90 6.37
CA PHE A 433 -9.29 -29.79 6.29
C PHE A 433 -9.51 -29.32 4.84
N VAL A 434 -8.43 -29.15 4.07
CA VAL A 434 -8.50 -28.74 2.67
C VAL A 434 -9.22 -29.77 1.82
N ILE A 435 -8.94 -31.07 2.00
CA ILE A 435 -9.62 -32.15 1.30
C ILE A 435 -11.12 -32.13 1.59
N VAL A 436 -11.52 -31.97 2.86
CA VAL A 436 -12.94 -31.90 3.25
C VAL A 436 -13.62 -30.69 2.62
N CYS A 437 -12.96 -29.54 2.59
CA CYS A 437 -13.51 -28.33 1.96
C CYS A 437 -13.71 -28.51 0.45
N ILE A 438 -12.68 -28.98 -0.26
CA ILE A 438 -12.75 -29.25 -1.70
C ILE A 438 -13.83 -30.29 -1.99
N ALA A 439 -13.85 -31.40 -1.25
CA ALA A 439 -14.85 -32.45 -1.42
C ALA A 439 -16.27 -31.92 -1.15
N GLY A 440 -16.47 -31.08 -0.14
CA GLY A 440 -17.75 -30.45 0.17
C GLY A 440 -18.23 -29.52 -0.94
N ILE A 441 -17.36 -28.64 -1.44
CA ILE A 441 -17.67 -27.73 -2.56
C ILE A 441 -18.00 -28.54 -3.83
N LEU A 442 -17.17 -29.51 -4.17
CA LEU A 442 -17.39 -30.36 -5.35
C LEU A 442 -18.66 -31.20 -5.21
N ALA A 443 -18.95 -31.75 -4.03
CA ALA A 443 -20.18 -32.50 -3.80
C ALA A 443 -21.42 -31.62 -3.93
N LEU A 444 -21.37 -30.38 -3.42
CA LEU A 444 -22.45 -29.40 -3.57
C LEU A 444 -22.68 -29.03 -5.03
N LEU A 445 -21.62 -28.70 -5.77
CA LEU A 445 -21.70 -28.40 -7.20
C LEU A 445 -22.21 -29.60 -8.01
N TRP A 446 -21.71 -30.80 -7.72
CA TRP A 446 -22.13 -32.02 -8.41
C TRP A 446 -23.59 -32.37 -8.13
N THR A 447 -24.05 -32.16 -6.89
CA THR A 447 -25.46 -32.29 -6.53
C THR A 447 -26.31 -31.32 -7.33
N LEU A 448 -25.87 -30.06 -7.46
CA LEU A 448 -26.56 -29.06 -8.27
C LEU A 448 -26.66 -29.51 -9.73
N VAL A 449 -25.58 -30.01 -10.32
CA VAL A 449 -25.58 -30.54 -11.71
C VAL A 449 -26.60 -31.66 -11.90
N ILE A 450 -26.72 -32.60 -10.96
CA ILE A 450 -27.68 -33.72 -11.05
C ILE A 450 -29.12 -33.24 -10.97
N TYR A 451 -29.41 -32.35 -10.02
CA TYR A 451 -30.77 -31.86 -9.81
C TYR A 451 -31.13 -30.69 -10.71
N TYR A 452 -30.18 -30.12 -11.45
CA TYR A 452 -30.35 -28.93 -12.28
C TYR A 452 -31.55 -29.05 -13.21
N GLU A 453 -31.65 -30.14 -13.96
CA GLU A 453 -32.75 -30.34 -14.92
C GLU A 453 -34.12 -30.46 -14.24
N ARG A 454 -34.16 -31.07 -13.04
CA ARG A 454 -35.39 -31.21 -12.25
C ARG A 454 -35.81 -29.87 -11.64
N ILE A 455 -34.85 -29.09 -11.15
CA ILE A 455 -35.05 -27.74 -10.63
C ILE A 455 -35.55 -26.84 -11.75
N LEU A 456 -34.90 -26.84 -12.91
CA LEU A 456 -35.29 -26.03 -14.07
C LEU A 456 -36.70 -26.37 -14.54
N ARG A 457 -37.02 -27.66 -14.69
CA ARG A 457 -38.38 -28.11 -15.05
C ARG A 457 -39.43 -27.67 -14.02
N TRP A 458 -39.10 -27.72 -12.73
CA TRP A 458 -39.99 -27.23 -11.67
C TRP A 458 -40.17 -25.71 -11.71
N CYS A 459 -39.10 -24.94 -11.91
CA CYS A 459 -39.15 -23.48 -12.03
C CYS A 459 -39.97 -23.04 -13.25
N LEU A 460 -39.79 -23.69 -14.40
CA LEU A 460 -40.57 -23.42 -15.61
C LEU A 460 -42.05 -23.79 -15.43
N ALA A 461 -42.35 -24.91 -14.75
CA ALA A 461 -43.72 -25.31 -14.43
C ALA A 461 -44.40 -24.38 -13.41
N ASN A 462 -43.64 -23.79 -12.48
CA ASN A 462 -44.13 -22.92 -11.41
C ASN A 462 -43.67 -21.46 -11.57
N ARG A 463 -43.56 -20.97 -12.81
CA ARG A 463 -43.00 -19.66 -13.17
C ARG A 463 -43.45 -18.49 -12.27
N TRP A 464 -44.73 -18.46 -11.90
CA TRP A 464 -45.30 -17.41 -11.05
C TRP A 464 -44.86 -17.49 -9.59
N LYS A 465 -44.74 -18.71 -9.04
CA LYS A 465 -44.25 -18.92 -7.67
C LYS A 465 -42.75 -18.67 -7.58
N PHE A 466 -42.01 -19.01 -8.65
CA PHE A 466 -40.58 -18.76 -8.72
C PHE A 466 -40.26 -17.26 -8.78
N MET A 467 -40.99 -16.48 -9.59
CA MET A 467 -40.83 -15.02 -9.64
C MET A 467 -41.25 -14.27 -8.37
N LEU A 468 -41.92 -14.95 -7.43
CA LEU A 468 -42.30 -14.39 -6.11
C LEU A 468 -41.23 -14.62 -5.03
N VAL A 469 -40.23 -15.48 -5.29
CA VAL A 469 -39.10 -15.66 -4.38
C VAL A 469 -38.13 -14.50 -4.59
N PRO A 470 -37.78 -13.74 -3.54
CA PRO A 470 -36.94 -12.53 -3.65
C PRO A 470 -35.50 -12.84 -4.09
#